data_AF-A0A957C212-F1
#
_entry.id   AF-A0A957C212-F1
#
_cell.length_a   1.000
_cell.length_b   1.000
_cell.length_c   1.000
_cell.angle_alpha   90.00
_cell.angle_beta   90.00
_cell.angle_gamma   90.00
#
_symmetry.space_group_name_H-M   'P 1'
#
loop_
_entity.id
_entity.type
_entity.pdbx_description
1 polymer ?
#
loop_
_entity_poly.entity_id
_entity_poly.type
_entity_poly.pdbx_seq_one_letter_code
_entity_poly.pdbx_strand_id
1 'polypeptide(L)'
;MEKEKRDGAFHWQTILQFGLIAGIVLLYVGAIGMLQTFHEREIVDDFVTLGQILLYIPPLLGGFLVANRLHKAGASTANIVIGGIVVGALAAVPTIIMMFLAEPLDVRSILTNINRDWLELITFDNRNDLATGSVTLLGVMT
;
A
#
# COMPACT_ATOMS: atom_id res chain seq x y z
N MET A 1 -43.56 -10.96 -11.81
CA MET A 1 -42.42 -11.59 -11.12
C MET A 1 -41.18 -11.35 -11.96
N GLU A 2 -40.63 -10.15 -11.91
CA GLU A 2 -39.39 -9.81 -12.60
C GLU A 2 -38.40 -9.51 -11.50
N LYS A 3 -37.49 -10.47 -11.28
CA LYS A 3 -36.51 -10.40 -10.20
C LYS A 3 -35.67 -9.16 -10.43
N GLU A 4 -35.90 -8.19 -9.57
CA GLU A 4 -35.03 -7.08 -9.24
C GLU A 4 -33.61 -7.63 -9.06
N LYS A 5 -32.82 -7.59 -10.14
CA LYS A 5 -31.36 -7.61 -10.06
C LYS A 5 -30.95 -6.32 -9.37
N ARG A 6 -31.10 -6.29 -8.05
CA ARG A 6 -30.17 -5.54 -7.21
C ARG A 6 -28.85 -6.29 -7.31
N ASP A 7 -28.14 -6.03 -8.39
CA ASP A 7 -26.70 -6.14 -8.38
C ASP A 7 -26.29 -5.25 -7.20
N GLY A 8 -25.96 -5.87 -6.06
CA GLY A 8 -25.22 -5.22 -5.00
C GLY A 8 -23.87 -4.88 -5.62
N ALA A 9 -23.84 -3.76 -6.36
CA ALA A 9 -22.80 -3.47 -7.31
C ALA A 9 -21.49 -3.49 -6.55
N PHE A 10 -20.68 -4.49 -6.85
CA PHE A 10 -19.32 -4.56 -6.37
C PHE A 10 -18.64 -3.31 -6.91
N HIS A 11 -18.51 -2.28 -6.07
CA HIS A 11 -18.09 -0.95 -6.50
C HIS A 11 -16.58 -0.99 -6.77
N TRP A 12 -16.20 -1.59 -7.90
CA TRP A 12 -14.82 -1.74 -8.36
C TRP A 12 -14.10 -0.40 -8.41
N GLN A 13 -14.82 0.66 -8.78
CA GLN A 13 -14.33 2.03 -8.74
C GLN A 13 -13.95 2.48 -7.32
N THR A 14 -14.69 2.08 -6.29
CA THR A 14 -14.35 2.38 -4.89
C THR A 14 -13.09 1.62 -4.47
N ILE A 15 -13.00 0.34 -4.80
CA ILE A 15 -11.82 -0.49 -4.51
C ILE A 15 -10.56 0.13 -5.14
N LEU A 16 -10.65 0.49 -6.43
CA LEU A 16 -9.57 1.15 -7.18
C LEU A 16 -9.20 2.50 -6.58
N GLN A 17 -10.19 3.35 -6.29
CA GLN A 17 -9.94 4.68 -5.72
C GLN A 17 -9.25 4.60 -4.36
N PHE A 18 -9.76 3.78 -3.43
CA PHE A 18 -9.18 3.68 -2.09
C PHE A 18 -7.81 3.00 -2.10
N GLY A 19 -7.60 1.98 -2.94
CA GLY A 19 -6.29 1.36 -3.11
C GLY A 19 -5.24 2.32 -3.66
N LEU A 20 -5.56 3.03 -4.74
CA LEU A 20 -4.63 3.99 -5.33
C LEU A 20 -4.37 5.19 -4.42
N ILE A 21 -5.39 5.72 -3.72
CA ILE A 21 -5.20 6.79 -2.75
C ILE A 21 -4.28 6.33 -1.62
N ALA A 22 -4.51 5.14 -1.07
CA ALA A 22 -3.65 4.58 -0.02
C ALA A 22 -2.19 4.44 -0.51
N GLY A 23 -1.98 3.97 -1.74
CA GLY A 23 -0.65 3.86 -2.33
C GLY A 23 0.02 5.20 -2.61
N ILE A 24 -0.72 6.20 -3.09
CA ILE A 24 -0.21 7.56 -3.30
C ILE A 24 0.18 8.19 -1.96
N VAL A 25 -0.65 8.02 -0.92
CA VAL A 25 -0.34 8.50 0.43
C VAL A 25 0.93 7.85 0.95
N LEU A 26 1.07 6.53 0.80
CA LEU A 26 2.28 5.81 1.20
C LEU A 26 3.52 6.34 0.47
N LEU A 27 3.45 6.44 -0.86
CA LEU A 27 4.53 6.97 -1.67
C LEU A 27 4.90 8.41 -1.24
N TYR A 28 3.89 9.25 -0.99
CA TYR A 28 4.09 10.62 -0.54
C TYR A 28 4.82 10.67 0.81
N VAL A 29 4.39 9.89 1.80
CA VAL A 29 5.04 9.78 3.12
C VAL A 29 6.50 9.34 2.95
N GLY A 30 6.77 8.48 1.95
CA GLY A 30 8.12 8.03 1.62
C GLY A 30 8.96 9.15 0.99
N ALA A 31 8.40 9.84 0.01
CA ALA A 31 9.05 10.90 -0.73
C ALA A 31 9.41 12.12 0.13
N ILE A 32 8.64 12.40 1.20
CA ILE A 32 8.98 13.45 2.17
C ILE A 32 9.97 13.00 3.25
N GLY A 33 10.42 11.74 3.24
CA GLY A 33 11.41 11.20 4.16
C GLY A 33 10.83 10.72 5.51
N MET A 34 9.51 10.81 5.73
CA MET A 34 8.91 10.41 7.00
C MET A 34 9.12 8.93 7.32
N LEU A 35 9.03 8.03 6.32
CA LEU A 35 9.29 6.61 6.55
C LEU A 35 10.69 6.36 7.08
N GLN A 36 11.71 7.03 6.52
CA GLN A 36 13.11 6.86 6.91
C GLN A 36 13.37 7.41 8.30
N THR A 37 12.95 8.65 8.56
CA THR A 37 13.13 9.30 9.86
C THR A 37 12.46 8.52 11.00
N PHE A 38 11.36 7.81 10.70
CA PHE A 38 10.66 7.00 11.71
C PHE A 38 11.13 5.56 11.74
N HIS A 39 11.86 5.09 10.74
CA HIS A 39 12.47 3.77 10.77
C HIS A 39 13.59 3.67 11.81
N GLU A 40 14.34 4.75 12.00
CA GLU A 40 15.35 4.87 13.07
C GLU A 40 14.73 4.83 14.49
N ARG A 41 13.40 4.91 14.60
CA ARG A 41 12.68 4.90 15.88
C ARG A 41 12.05 3.54 16.11
N GLU A 42 12.73 2.73 16.90
CA GLU A 42 12.22 1.44 17.36
C GLU A 42 11.10 1.65 18.40
N ILE A 43 10.03 0.86 18.27
CA ILE A 43 8.92 0.79 19.24
C ILE A 43 9.04 -0.48 20.05
N VAL A 44 9.42 -1.57 19.38
CA VAL A 44 9.82 -2.84 19.99
C VAL A 44 11.23 -3.10 19.50
N ASP A 45 12.20 -3.10 20.43
CA ASP A 45 13.62 -3.32 20.14
C ASP A 45 13.80 -4.46 19.13
N ASP A 46 14.52 -4.20 18.04
CA ASP A 46 14.86 -5.16 16.97
C ASP A 46 13.67 -5.81 16.19
N PHE A 47 12.41 -5.53 16.51
CA PHE A 47 11.25 -6.18 15.86
C PHE A 47 10.37 -5.23 15.06
N VAL A 48 10.03 -4.05 15.60
CA VAL A 48 9.06 -3.14 14.97
C VAL A 48 9.50 -1.70 15.10
N THR A 49 9.62 -1.03 13.95
CA THR A 49 9.93 0.40 13.84
C THR A 49 8.67 1.22 13.58
N LEU A 50 8.68 2.50 13.96
CA LEU A 50 7.60 3.44 13.66
C LEU A 50 7.44 3.64 12.13
N GLY A 51 8.54 3.54 11.38
CA GLY A 51 8.53 3.57 9.91
C GLY A 51 7.74 2.43 9.29
N GLN A 52 7.90 1.20 9.81
CA GLN A 52 7.08 0.05 9.38
C GLN A 52 5.60 0.27 9.70
N ILE A 53 5.27 0.81 10.88
CA ILE A 53 3.86 1.13 11.20
C ILE A 53 3.28 2.13 10.19
N LEU A 54 4.03 3.17 9.85
CA LEU A 54 3.61 4.12 8.80
C LEU A 54 3.44 3.48 7.43
N LEU A 55 4.21 2.44 7.11
CA LEU A 55 4.06 1.66 5.88
C LEU A 55 2.74 0.89 5.86
N TYR A 56 2.33 0.32 7.00
CA TYR A 56 1.11 -0.49 7.12
C TYR A 56 -0.18 0.32 7.21
N ILE A 57 -0.16 1.51 7.81
CA ILE A 57 -1.38 2.27 8.10
C ILE A 57 -2.20 2.61 6.83
N PRO A 58 -1.62 3.17 5.75
CA PRO A 58 -2.39 3.54 4.56
C PRO A 58 -3.16 2.37 3.91
N PRO A 59 -2.54 1.22 3.58
CA PRO A 59 -3.27 0.09 3.00
C PRO A 59 -4.32 -0.49 3.96
N LEU A 60 -4.01 -0.54 5.27
CA LEU A 60 -4.90 -1.11 6.28
C LEU A 60 -6.15 -0.23 6.49
N LEU A 61 -5.98 1.10 6.54
CA LEU A 61 -7.09 2.06 6.57
C LEU A 61 -7.91 2.00 5.27
N GLY A 62 -7.25 1.94 4.12
CA GLY A 62 -7.92 1.78 2.82
C GLY A 62 -8.79 0.52 2.79
N GLY A 63 -8.22 -0.62 3.18
CA GLY A 63 -8.90 -1.91 3.24
C GLY A 63 -10.07 -1.91 4.22
N PHE A 64 -9.89 -1.34 5.41
CA PHE A 64 -10.95 -1.21 6.41
C PHE A 64 -12.12 -0.35 5.92
N LEU A 65 -11.84 0.78 5.27
CA LEU A 65 -12.88 1.67 4.73
C LEU A 65 -13.69 0.99 3.62
N VAL A 66 -13.02 0.25 2.73
CA VAL A 66 -13.69 -0.53 1.68
C VAL A 66 -14.50 -1.68 2.28
N ALA A 67 -13.92 -2.41 3.25
CA ALA A 67 -14.61 -3.49 3.95
C ALA A 67 -15.89 -2.99 4.64
N ASN A 68 -15.83 -1.87 5.34
CA ASN A 68 -16.99 -1.26 6.00
C ASN A 68 -18.05 -0.82 4.99
N ARG A 69 -17.67 -0.27 3.83
CA ARG A 69 -18.60 0.09 2.75
C ARG A 69 -19.28 -1.15 2.14
N LEU A 70 -18.52 -2.20 1.86
CA LEU A 70 -19.04 -3.46 1.32
C LEU A 70 -19.98 -4.15 2.33
N HIS A 71 -19.63 -4.12 3.61
CA HIS A 71 -20.48 -4.64 4.68
C HIS A 71 -21.82 -3.91 4.75
N LYS A 72 -21.81 -2.56 4.73
CA LYS A 72 -23.04 -1.74 4.68
C LYS A 72 -23.89 -1.98 3.43
N ALA A 73 -23.25 -2.33 2.31
CA ALA A 73 -23.94 -2.68 1.06
C ALA A 73 -24.51 -4.11 1.05
N GLY A 74 -24.33 -4.89 2.12
CA GLY A 74 -24.84 -6.26 2.23
C GLY A 74 -24.01 -7.28 1.45
N ALA A 75 -22.75 -6.99 1.14
CA ALA A 75 -21.85 -7.93 0.47
C ALA A 75 -21.55 -9.15 1.36
N SER A 76 -21.27 -10.29 0.73
CA SER A 76 -20.84 -11.50 1.43
C SER A 76 -19.48 -11.31 2.11
N THR A 77 -19.23 -12.05 3.19
CA THR A 77 -17.94 -12.02 3.90
C THR A 77 -16.75 -12.30 2.99
N ALA A 78 -16.91 -13.21 2.01
CA ALA A 78 -15.89 -13.51 1.02
C ALA A 78 -15.54 -12.28 0.16
N ASN A 79 -16.54 -11.53 -0.31
CA ASN A 79 -16.32 -10.32 -1.12
C ASN A 79 -15.67 -9.19 -0.32
N ILE A 80 -15.94 -9.12 0.98
CA ILE A 80 -15.33 -8.14 1.89
C ILE A 80 -13.83 -8.42 2.03
N VAL A 81 -13.44 -9.67 2.27
CA VAL A 81 -12.03 -10.08 2.40
C VAL A 81 -11.28 -9.86 1.09
N ILE A 82 -11.85 -10.30 -0.03
CA ILE A 82 -11.26 -10.10 -1.36
C ILE A 82 -11.11 -8.60 -1.66
N GLY A 83 -12.11 -7.78 -1.31
CA GLY A 83 -12.03 -6.33 -1.48
C GLY A 83 -10.87 -5.70 -0.71
N GLY A 84 -10.64 -6.14 0.54
CA GLY A 84 -9.50 -5.69 1.35
C GLY A 84 -8.15 -6.07 0.75
N ILE A 85 -7.98 -7.34 0.36
CA ILE A 85 -6.77 -7.85 -0.30
C ILE A 85 -6.46 -7.05 -1.56
N VAL A 86 -7.47 -6.81 -2.41
CA VAL A 86 -7.28 -6.06 -3.66
C VAL A 86 -6.87 -4.60 -3.37
N VAL A 87 -7.42 -3.98 -2.32
CA VAL A 87 -6.99 -2.63 -1.90
C VAL A 87 -5.54 -2.61 -1.44
N GLY A 88 -5.12 -3.60 -0.66
CA GLY A 88 -3.73 -3.77 -0.23
C GLY A 88 -2.77 -3.92 -1.40
N ALA A 89 -3.10 -4.81 -2.34
CA ALA A 89 -2.32 -4.99 -3.57
C ALA A 89 -2.22 -3.70 -4.39
N LEU A 90 -3.33 -2.96 -4.53
CA LEU A 90 -3.37 -1.69 -5.27
C LEU A 90 -2.60 -0.58 -4.57
N ALA A 91 -2.49 -0.60 -3.24
CA ALA A 91 -1.71 0.37 -2.49
C ALA A 91 -0.19 0.18 -2.70
N ALA A 92 0.27 -1.03 -2.99
CA ALA A 92 1.67 -1.28 -3.32
C ALA A 92 2.06 -0.72 -4.71
N VAL A 93 1.10 -0.64 -5.65
CA VAL A 93 1.36 -0.32 -7.05
C VAL A 93 2.09 1.02 -7.26
N PRO A 94 1.65 2.16 -6.69
CA PRO A 94 2.36 3.43 -6.88
C PRO A 94 3.80 3.40 -6.39
N THR A 95 4.04 2.76 -5.25
CA THR A 95 5.37 2.61 -4.65
C THR A 95 6.28 1.73 -5.51
N ILE A 96 5.75 0.61 -6.04
CA ILE A 96 6.49 -0.28 -6.95
C ILE A 96 6.82 0.44 -8.25
N ILE A 97 5.87 1.15 -8.85
CA ILE A 97 6.12 1.96 -10.06
C ILE A 97 7.26 2.95 -9.79
N MET A 98 7.23 3.63 -8.65
CA MET A 98 8.27 4.58 -8.28
C MET A 98 9.64 3.94 -8.15
N MET A 99 9.71 2.75 -7.55
CA MET A 99 10.94 1.99 -7.38
C MET A 99 11.59 1.64 -8.72
N PHE A 100 10.82 1.27 -9.75
CA PHE A 100 11.34 1.02 -11.10
C PHE A 100 11.67 2.31 -11.87
N LEU A 101 11.00 3.43 -11.57
CA LEU A 101 11.28 4.72 -12.19
C LEU A 101 12.44 5.49 -11.54
N ALA A 102 12.83 5.12 -10.32
CA ALA A 102 13.84 5.84 -9.54
C ALA A 102 15.21 5.89 -10.22
N GLU A 103 15.65 4.78 -10.83
CA GLU A 103 16.92 4.69 -11.55
C GLU A 103 16.92 5.39 -12.92
N PRO A 104 15.99 5.12 -13.84
CA PRO A 104 16.06 5.68 -15.20
C PRO A 104 15.78 7.18 -15.26
N LEU A 105 15.01 7.74 -14.33
CA LEU A 105 14.61 9.15 -14.36
C LEU A 105 15.46 10.06 -13.45
N ASP A 106 16.51 9.53 -12.81
CA ASP A 106 17.29 10.21 -11.78
C ASP A 106 16.40 10.96 -10.78
N VAL A 107 15.37 10.27 -10.28
CA VAL A 107 14.33 10.86 -9.42
C VAL A 107 14.95 11.49 -8.16
N ARG A 108 16.10 10.97 -7.72
CA ARG A 108 16.85 11.48 -6.57
C ARG A 108 17.25 12.95 -6.70
N SER A 109 17.38 13.46 -7.92
CA SER A 109 17.64 14.88 -8.19
C SER A 109 16.46 15.79 -7.81
N ILE A 110 15.23 15.25 -7.82
CA ILE A 110 13.99 15.99 -7.52
C ILE A 110 13.46 15.61 -6.14
N LEU A 111 13.44 14.31 -5.83
CA LEU A 111 12.96 13.72 -4.58
C LEU A 111 14.13 13.10 -3.83
N THR A 112 14.88 13.95 -3.12
CA THR A 112 16.13 13.59 -2.44
C THR A 112 15.96 12.48 -1.40
N ASN A 113 14.77 12.32 -0.83
CA ASN A 113 14.49 11.27 0.15
C ASN A 113 14.18 9.90 -0.47
N ILE A 114 13.96 9.81 -1.80
CA ILE A 114 13.84 8.51 -2.49
C ILE A 114 15.25 7.97 -2.77
N ASN A 115 15.98 7.74 -1.70
CA ASN A 115 17.38 7.32 -1.72
C ASN A 115 17.48 5.78 -1.51
N ARG A 116 18.67 5.29 -1.15
CA ARG A 116 18.91 3.86 -0.90
C ARG A 116 18.16 3.35 0.34
N ASP A 117 18.09 4.13 1.40
CA ASP A 117 17.44 3.75 2.67
C ASP A 117 15.93 3.61 2.48
N TRP A 118 15.33 4.44 1.62
CA TRP A 118 13.91 4.29 1.28
C TRP A 118 13.66 2.97 0.56
N LEU A 119 14.50 2.63 -0.43
CA LEU A 119 14.42 1.36 -1.15
C LEU A 119 14.59 0.18 -0.20
N GLU A 120 15.57 0.23 0.69
CA GLU A 120 15.84 -0.82 1.67
C GLU A 120 14.64 -1.06 2.59
N LEU A 121 14.03 0.01 3.09
CA LEU A 121 12.84 -0.06 3.94
C LEU A 121 11.63 -0.67 3.21
N ILE A 122 11.30 -0.18 2.00
CA ILE A 122 10.13 -0.69 1.27
C ILE A 122 10.35 -2.10 0.72
N THR A 123 11.60 -2.53 0.54
CA THR A 123 11.93 -3.87 0.08
C THR A 123 12.18 -4.86 1.22
N PHE A 124 12.07 -4.41 2.47
CA PHE A 124 12.39 -5.21 3.67
C PHE A 124 13.79 -5.83 3.54
N ASP A 125 14.80 -4.98 3.35
CA ASP A 125 16.22 -5.32 3.18
C ASP A 125 16.58 -6.08 1.88
N ASN A 126 15.61 -6.31 0.99
CA ASN A 126 15.82 -6.99 -0.30
C ASN A 126 16.16 -6.03 -1.45
N ARG A 127 16.99 -5.00 -1.20
CA ARG A 127 17.25 -3.92 -2.17
C ARG A 127 17.92 -4.38 -3.47
N ASN A 128 18.69 -5.47 -3.43
CA ASN A 128 19.50 -5.94 -4.57
C ASN A 128 18.66 -6.66 -5.63
N ASP A 129 17.46 -7.12 -5.26
CA ASP A 129 16.53 -7.75 -6.17
C ASP A 129 15.19 -7.03 -6.08
N LEU A 130 15.00 -6.07 -7.00
CA LEU A 130 13.80 -5.25 -7.08
C LEU A 130 12.53 -6.12 -7.25
N ALA A 131 12.64 -7.28 -7.90
CA ALA A 131 11.53 -8.20 -8.09
C ALA A 131 11.14 -8.83 -6.75
N THR A 132 12.11 -9.37 -6.01
CA THR A 132 11.88 -9.93 -4.66
C THR A 132 11.32 -8.86 -3.71
N GLY A 133 11.88 -7.65 -3.71
CA GLY A 133 11.37 -6.54 -2.91
C GLY A 133 9.91 -6.17 -3.23
N SER A 134 9.54 -6.14 -4.50
CA SER A 134 8.16 -5.84 -4.92
C SER A 134 7.16 -6.93 -4.51
N VAL A 135 7.56 -8.21 -4.57
CA VAL A 135 6.74 -9.35 -4.14
C VAL A 135 6.55 -9.33 -2.63
N THR A 136 7.61 -9.05 -1.87
CA THR A 136 7.53 -8.91 -0.41
C THR A 136 6.59 -7.78 -0.03
N LEU A 137 6.73 -6.59 -0.66
CA LEU A 137 5.84 -5.47 -0.40
C LEU A 137 4.37 -5.81 -0.69
N LEU A 138 4.10 -6.49 -1.82
CA LEU A 138 2.76 -6.96 -2.15
C LEU A 138 2.22 -7.93 -1.09
N GLY A 139 2.97 -8.97 -0.75
CA GLY A 139 2.55 -9.98 0.22
C GLY A 139 2.33 -9.42 1.62
N VAL A 140 3.05 -8.34 1.96
CA VAL A 140 2.95 -7.67 3.25
C VAL A 140 1.75 -6.70 3.30
N MET A 141 1.30 -6.18 2.16
CA MET A 141 0.17 -5.23 2.09
C MET A 141 -1.20 -5.88 1.89
N THR A 142 -1.25 -7.12 1.38
CA THR A 142 -2.47 -7.88 1.08
C THR A 142 -2.94 -8.74 2.22
#